data_AF-A0A820HKM5-F1
#
_entry.id   AF-A0A820HKM5-F1
#
_cell.length_a   1.000
_cell.length_b   1.000
_cell.length_c   1.000
_cell.angle_alpha   90.00
_cell.angle_beta   90.00
_cell.angle_gamma   90.00
#
_symmetry.space_group_name_H-M   'P 1'
#
loop_
_entity.id
_entity.type
_entity.pdbx_description
1 polymer ?
#
loop_
_entity_poly.entity_id
_entity_poly.type
_entity_poly.pdbx_seq_one_letter_code
_entity_poly.pdbx_strand_id
1 'polypeptide(L)'
;MKLLFSPPASCFYGKDQVELVHGEKRSIENLIIGDRVWSITPDENSLIEDEIIMMMHNEPNISALFYTFKTIEGYEVSLTDRHNIPIFDSKENQIKIKRSSLVRQEDYLLVYNRKVKIENISINTRIGFYSPLSLTGYLLVNNISTSVFF
;
A
#
# COMPACT_ATOMS: atom_id res chain seq x y z
N MET A 1 4.12 20.03 22.34
CA MET A 1 4.90 19.52 21.19
C MET A 1 4.46 18.08 20.95
N LYS A 2 3.58 17.83 19.96
CA LYS A 2 3.19 16.45 19.61
C LYS A 2 4.41 15.82 18.94
N LEU A 3 5.02 14.83 19.61
CA LEU A 3 6.08 14.02 19.03
C LEU A 3 5.52 13.38 17.75
N LEU A 4 6.12 13.71 16.61
CA LEU A 4 5.84 13.05 15.34
C LEU A 4 6.46 11.65 15.43
N PHE A 5 5.62 10.63 15.63
CA PHE A 5 6.04 9.24 15.65
C PHE A 5 6.06 8.72 14.21
N SER A 6 7.24 8.36 13.70
CA SER A 6 7.31 7.47 12.55
C SER A 6 7.23 6.05 13.10
N PRO A 7 6.16 5.29 12.82
CA PRO A 7 6.04 3.93 13.34
C PRO A 7 7.21 3.09 12.83
N PRO A 8 7.80 2.24 13.68
CA PRO A 8 8.96 1.42 13.30
C PRO A 8 8.64 0.39 12.21
N ALA A 9 7.38 0.24 11.81
CA ALA A 9 6.85 -0.84 10.99
C ALA A 9 6.18 -0.39 9.66
N SER A 10 6.06 -1.37 8.76
CA SER A 10 5.33 -1.28 7.48
C SER A 10 3.82 -1.24 7.75
N CYS A 11 3.20 -0.06 7.60
CA CYS A 11 1.78 0.14 7.85
C CYS A 11 1.12 0.96 6.74
N PHE A 12 -0.19 0.77 6.60
CA PHE A 12 -1.10 1.47 5.70
C PHE A 12 -1.89 2.54 6.43
N TYR A 13 -2.36 3.55 5.70
CA TYR A 13 -3.34 4.49 6.22
C TYR A 13 -4.72 3.85 6.30
N GLY A 14 -5.40 3.99 7.44
CA GLY A 14 -6.67 3.30 7.70
C GLY A 14 -7.79 3.55 6.69
N LYS A 15 -7.84 4.73 6.07
CA LYS A 15 -8.89 5.09 5.09
C LYS A 15 -8.57 4.70 3.66
N ASP A 16 -7.36 4.22 3.38
CA ASP A 16 -7.10 3.57 2.09
C ASP A 16 -7.99 2.33 1.98
N GLN A 17 -8.34 1.93 0.76
CA GLN A 17 -9.34 0.91 0.51
C GLN A 17 -8.77 -0.28 -0.23
N VAL A 18 -9.29 -1.47 0.05
CA VAL A 18 -9.14 -2.65 -0.79
C VAL A 18 -10.49 -2.98 -1.43
N GLU A 19 -10.45 -3.65 -2.57
CA GLU A 19 -11.63 -4.26 -3.16
C GLU A 19 -11.67 -5.74 -2.75
N LEU A 20 -12.79 -6.15 -2.15
CA LEU A 20 -13.08 -7.54 -1.85
C LEU A 20 -13.40 -8.28 -3.15
N VAL A 21 -13.22 -9.60 -3.18
CA VAL A 21 -13.48 -10.43 -4.38
C VAL A 21 -14.91 -10.31 -4.92
N HIS A 22 -15.86 -9.92 -4.07
CA HIS A 22 -17.26 -9.69 -4.46
C HIS A 22 -17.58 -8.24 -4.87
N GLY A 23 -16.56 -7.39 -5.04
CA GLY A 23 -16.66 -6.02 -5.55
C GLY A 23 -16.99 -4.95 -4.50
N GLU A 24 -17.22 -5.33 -3.24
CA GLU A 24 -17.32 -4.38 -2.13
C GLU A 24 -15.95 -3.73 -1.89
N LYS A 25 -15.92 -2.41 -1.69
CA LYS A 25 -14.72 -1.72 -1.21
C LYS A 25 -14.76 -1.58 0.30
N ARG A 26 -13.64 -1.90 0.95
CA ARG A 26 -13.49 -1.83 2.39
C ARG A 26 -12.24 -1.03 2.75
N SER A 27 -12.37 -0.11 3.70
CA SER A 27 -11.20 0.60 4.22
C SER A 27 -10.31 -0.34 5.02
N ILE A 28 -8.99 -0.11 5.01
CA ILE A 28 -8.03 -0.93 5.75
C ILE A 28 -8.39 -1.02 7.24
N GLU A 29 -8.87 0.07 7.84
CA GLU A 29 -9.27 0.09 9.26
C GLU A 29 -10.45 -0.82 9.59
N ASN A 30 -11.24 -1.20 8.58
CA ASN A 30 -12.41 -2.07 8.73
C ASN A 30 -12.16 -3.50 8.22
N LEU A 31 -10.95 -3.81 7.71
CA LEU A 31 -10.60 -5.16 7.30
C LEU A 31 -10.66 -6.13 8.48
N ILE A 32 -11.22 -7.31 8.23
CA ILE A 32 -11.27 -8.41 9.20
C ILE A 32 -10.57 -9.65 8.65
N ILE A 33 -10.12 -10.52 9.57
CA ILE A 33 -9.55 -11.82 9.21
C ILE A 33 -10.63 -12.63 8.47
N GLY A 34 -10.25 -13.27 7.37
CA GLY A 34 -11.14 -14.00 6.47
C GLY A 34 -11.71 -13.17 5.32
N ASP A 35 -11.49 -11.86 5.29
CA ASP A 35 -11.86 -11.04 4.12
C ASP A 35 -11.09 -11.51 2.89
N ARG A 36 -11.84 -11.86 1.84
CA ARG A 36 -11.28 -12.22 0.54
C ARG A 36 -11.06 -10.97 -0.30
N VAL A 37 -9.82 -10.73 -0.69
CA VAL A 37 -9.35 -9.50 -1.33
C VAL A 37 -8.62 -9.83 -2.63
N TRP A 38 -8.40 -8.81 -3.45
CA TRP A 38 -7.53 -8.93 -4.60
C TRP A 38 -6.09 -8.54 -4.27
N SER A 39 -5.15 -9.27 -4.86
CA SER A 39 -3.71 -9.04 -4.79
C SER A 39 -3.10 -9.09 -6.18
N ILE A 40 -1.96 -8.41 -6.36
CA ILE A 40 -1.14 -8.46 -7.57
C ILE A 40 0.30 -8.59 -7.11
N THR A 41 0.97 -9.68 -7.46
CA THR A 41 2.38 -9.89 -7.12
C THR A 41 3.28 -9.19 -8.14
N PRO A 42 4.54 -8.88 -7.80
CA PRO A 42 5.48 -8.23 -8.71
C PRO A 42 5.79 -9.04 -9.99
N ASP A 43 5.74 -10.36 -9.90
CA ASP A 43 6.03 -11.31 -10.97
C ASP A 43 4.80 -11.67 -11.81
N GLU A 44 3.60 -11.55 -11.25
CA GLU A 44 2.35 -11.85 -11.93
C GLU A 44 1.57 -10.59 -12.28
N ASN A 45 1.26 -10.41 -13.57
CA ASN A 45 0.26 -9.42 -14.00
C ASN A 45 -1.18 -9.96 -13.83
N SER A 46 -1.38 -11.03 -13.06
CA SER A 46 -2.68 -11.61 -12.79
C SER A 46 -3.32 -10.94 -11.57
N LEU A 47 -4.65 -10.97 -11.52
CA LEU A 47 -5.38 -10.63 -10.32
C LEU A 47 -5.53 -11.93 -9.52
N ILE A 48 -4.96 -11.96 -8.32
CA ILE A 48 -4.95 -13.15 -7.46
C ILE A 48 -5.94 -12.92 -6.34
N GLU A 49 -6.84 -13.87 -6.16
CA GLU A 49 -7.67 -13.92 -4.98
C GLU A 49 -6.82 -14.30 -3.76
N ASP A 50 -6.97 -13.53 -2.68
CA ASP A 50 -6.20 -13.65 -1.47
C ASP A 50 -7.11 -13.49 -0.24
N GLU A 51 -6.58 -13.76 0.95
CA GLU A 51 -7.32 -13.69 2.21
C GLU A 51 -6.53 -12.92 3.26
N ILE A 52 -7.20 -12.04 3.99
CA ILE A 52 -6.62 -11.41 5.19
C ILE A 52 -6.51 -12.45 6.31
N ILE A 53 -5.29 -12.77 6.72
CA ILE A 53 -5.04 -13.81 7.73
C ILE A 53 -4.73 -13.24 9.12
N MET A 54 -4.31 -11.99 9.21
CA MET A 54 -3.90 -11.36 10.47
C MET A 54 -3.90 -9.83 10.35
N MET A 55 -4.04 -9.14 11.49
CA MET A 55 -3.76 -7.71 11.64
C MET A 55 -2.58 -7.53 12.61
N MET A 56 -1.36 -7.29 12.10
CA MET A 56 -0.14 -7.16 12.93
C MET A 56 -0.13 -5.88 13.76
N HIS A 57 -0.62 -4.78 13.19
CA HIS A 57 -0.74 -3.49 13.88
C HIS A 57 -2.14 -2.93 13.67
N ASN A 58 -2.69 -2.33 14.74
CA ASN A 58 -3.98 -1.70 14.76
C ASN A 58 -3.94 -0.52 15.74
N GLU A 59 -3.53 0.65 15.26
CA GLU A 59 -3.34 1.85 16.08
C GLU A 59 -4.24 2.99 15.58
N PRO A 60 -5.56 2.94 15.85
CA PRO A 60 -6.55 3.83 15.24
C PRO A 60 -6.43 5.30 15.67
N ASN A 61 -5.83 5.55 16.84
CA ASN A 61 -5.80 6.86 17.48
C ASN A 61 -4.41 7.51 17.51
N ILE A 62 -3.39 6.83 16.96
CA ILE A 62 -2.01 7.33 16.94
C ILE A 62 -1.74 8.05 15.61
N SER A 63 -1.08 9.20 15.70
CA SER A 63 -0.61 9.92 14.52
C SER A 63 0.70 9.33 14.00
N ALA A 64 0.81 9.17 12.68
CA ALA A 64 2.01 8.72 12.00
C ALA A 64 2.29 9.60 10.76
N LEU A 65 3.56 9.63 10.33
CA LEU A 65 3.94 10.19 9.04
C LEU A 65 3.71 9.16 7.93
N PHE A 66 3.10 9.61 6.83
CA PHE A 66 2.84 8.82 5.64
C PHE A 66 3.45 9.49 4.41
N TYR A 67 4.04 8.67 3.55
CA TYR A 67 4.35 8.99 2.17
C TYR A 67 3.10 8.69 1.34
N THR A 68 2.48 9.73 0.81
CA THR A 68 1.32 9.65 -0.06
C THR A 68 1.78 9.75 -1.50
N PHE A 69 1.54 8.70 -2.28
CA PHE A 69 1.82 8.64 -3.71
C PHE A 69 0.54 8.85 -4.49
N LYS A 70 0.50 9.89 -5.32
CA LYS A 70 -0.60 10.15 -6.24
C LYS A 70 -0.15 9.90 -7.66
N THR A 71 -0.94 9.16 -8.42
CA THR A 71 -0.66 8.84 -9.83
C THR A 71 -1.35 9.80 -10.78
N ILE A 72 -0.90 9.84 -12.04
CA ILE A 72 -1.54 10.62 -13.11
C ILE A 72 -2.98 10.19 -13.41
N GLU A 73 -3.37 8.96 -13.02
CA GLU A 73 -4.73 8.45 -13.18
C GLU A 73 -5.62 8.72 -11.95
N GLY A 74 -5.09 9.42 -10.95
CA GLY A 74 -5.82 9.79 -9.74
C GLY A 74 -5.84 8.73 -8.64
N TYR A 75 -5.20 7.57 -8.82
CA TYR A 75 -4.98 6.63 -7.71
C TYR A 75 -4.04 7.24 -6.67
N GLU A 76 -4.35 7.00 -5.39
CA GLU A 76 -3.57 7.48 -4.24
C GLU A 76 -3.36 6.33 -3.24
N VAL A 77 -2.16 6.17 -2.70
CA VAL A 77 -1.90 5.27 -1.57
C VAL A 77 -0.98 5.95 -0.56
N SER A 78 -1.24 5.73 0.73
CA SER A 78 -0.48 6.35 1.83
C SER A 78 0.16 5.29 2.72
N LEU A 79 1.50 5.26 2.69
CA LEU A 79 2.30 4.23 3.34
C LEU A 79 3.31 4.83 4.31
N THR A 80 3.66 4.12 5.38
CA THR A 80 4.72 4.59 6.29
C THR A 80 6.09 4.54 5.62
N ASP A 81 7.05 5.32 6.13
CA ASP A 81 8.43 5.45 5.59
C ASP A 81 9.05 4.11 5.13
N ARG A 82 9.02 3.11 6.02
CA ARG A 82 9.68 1.81 5.82
C ARG A 82 8.84 0.79 5.05
N HIS A 83 7.65 1.16 4.60
CA HIS A 83 6.74 0.25 3.92
C HIS A 83 7.28 -0.12 2.53
N ASN A 84 7.35 -1.41 2.23
CA ASN A 84 7.83 -1.91 0.94
C ASN A 84 6.72 -1.85 -0.13
N ILE A 85 7.01 -1.18 -1.23
CA ILE A 85 6.10 -1.07 -2.37
C ILE A 85 6.82 -1.55 -3.64
N PRO A 86 6.20 -2.45 -4.43
CA PRO A 86 6.73 -2.80 -5.73
C PRO A 86 6.52 -1.63 -6.70
N ILE A 87 7.60 -1.26 -7.36
CA ILE A 87 7.62 -0.21 -8.38
C ILE A 87 8.24 -0.76 -9.66
N PHE A 88 7.90 -0.16 -10.78
CA PHE A 88 8.63 -0.36 -12.03
C PHE A 88 9.65 0.76 -12.20
N ASP A 89 10.92 0.38 -12.26
CA ASP A 89 12.05 1.27 -12.51
C ASP A 89 12.25 1.37 -14.03
N SER A 90 11.87 2.51 -14.62
CA SER A 90 11.95 2.70 -16.06
C SER A 90 13.37 2.84 -16.59
N LYS A 91 14.36 3.12 -15.73
CA LYS A 91 15.77 3.25 -16.14
C LYS A 91 16.39 1.87 -16.33
N GLU A 92 16.06 0.93 -15.45
CA GLU A 92 16.56 -0.44 -15.50
C GLU A 92 15.58 -1.42 -16.16
N ASN A 93 14.38 -0.96 -16.52
CA ASN A 93 13.33 -1.74 -17.18
C ASN A 93 12.95 -3.01 -16.39
N GLN A 94 12.86 -2.90 -15.07
CA GLN A 94 12.55 -4.02 -14.18
C GLN A 94 11.66 -3.58 -13.01
N ILE A 95 10.99 -4.55 -12.40
CA ILE A 95 10.27 -4.34 -11.15
C ILE A 95 11.24 -4.45 -9.99
N LYS A 96 11.11 -3.56 -9.00
CA LYS A 96 11.90 -3.53 -7.77
C LYS A 96 10.98 -3.32 -6.59
N ILE A 97 11.37 -3.87 -5.45
CA ILE A 97 10.75 -3.52 -4.16
C ILE A 97 11.56 -2.38 -3.57
N LYS A 98 10.91 -1.25 -3.28
CA LYS A 98 11.53 -0.10 -2.60
C LYS A 98 10.78 0.21 -1.31
N ARG A 99 11.50 0.71 -0.31
CA ARG A 99 10.86 1.42 0.81
C ARG A 99 10.19 2.68 0.30
N SER A 100 9.05 3.03 0.88
CA SER A 100 8.26 4.20 0.49
C SER A 100 9.08 5.49 0.48
N SER A 101 9.99 5.70 1.44
CA SER A 101 10.89 6.87 1.45
C SER A 101 11.95 6.91 0.35
N LEU A 102 12.18 5.80 -0.35
CA LEU A 102 13.15 5.69 -1.44
C LEU A 102 12.50 5.70 -2.83
N VAL A 103 11.17 5.68 -2.89
CA VAL A 103 10.42 5.85 -4.14
C VAL A 103 10.60 7.27 -4.64
N ARG A 104 10.79 7.41 -5.96
CA ARG A 104 10.99 8.70 -6.62
C ARG A 104 9.92 8.94 -7.66
N GLN A 105 9.72 10.20 -8.03
CA GLN A 105 8.67 10.58 -8.98
C GLN A 105 8.90 10.00 -10.39
N GLU A 106 10.12 9.60 -10.75
CA GLU A 106 10.38 8.88 -12.00
C GLU A 106 9.97 7.40 -11.98
N ASP A 107 9.68 6.83 -10.81
CA ASP A 107 9.19 5.46 -10.69
C ASP A 107 7.71 5.35 -11.11
N TYR A 108 7.27 4.13 -11.38
CA TYR A 108 5.89 3.82 -11.73
C TYR A 108 5.31 2.85 -10.69
N LEU A 109 4.06 3.10 -10.28
CA LEU A 109 3.34 2.18 -9.40
C LEU A 109 2.72 1.06 -10.23
N LEU A 110 2.66 -0.13 -9.63
CA LEU A 110 2.02 -1.28 -10.26
C LEU A 110 0.51 -1.24 -9.99
N VAL A 111 -0.26 -1.25 -11.07
CA VAL A 111 -1.72 -1.33 -11.10
C VAL A 111 -2.08 -2.54 -11.97
N TYR A 112 -3.26 -3.14 -11.82
CA TYR A 112 -3.64 -4.29 -12.62
C TYR A 112 -3.45 -4.05 -14.13
N ASN A 113 -2.65 -4.92 -14.76
CA ASN A 113 -2.20 -4.89 -16.15
C ASN A 113 -1.48 -3.60 -16.61
N ARG A 114 -1.07 -2.72 -15.68
CA ARG A 114 -0.56 -1.39 -16.02
C ARG A 114 0.54 -0.92 -15.07
N LYS A 115 1.40 -0.05 -15.59
CA LYS A 115 2.39 0.71 -14.79
C LYS A 115 1.99 2.16 -14.88
N VAL A 116 1.65 2.77 -13.75
CA VAL A 116 1.09 4.12 -13.72
C VAL A 116 2.11 5.09 -13.14
N LYS A 117 2.36 6.18 -13.87
CA LYS A 117 3.33 7.19 -13.48
C LYS A 117 2.89 7.89 -12.20
N ILE A 118 3.86 8.13 -11.31
CA ILE A 118 3.66 8.97 -10.14
C ILE A 118 3.57 10.44 -10.58
N GLU A 119 2.45 11.09 -10.27
CA GLU A 119 2.25 12.52 -10.44
C GLU A 119 2.93 13.29 -9.31
N ASN A 120 2.70 12.87 -8.07
CA ASN A 120 3.17 13.57 -6.88
C ASN A 120 3.51 12.60 -5.73
N ILE A 121 4.50 12.98 -4.93
CA ILE A 121 4.83 12.35 -3.65
C ILE A 121 4.76 13.44 -2.59
N SER A 122 3.97 13.22 -1.55
CA SER A 122 3.86 14.15 -0.42
C SER A 122 4.03 13.42 0.91
N ILE A 123 4.49 14.14 1.94
CA ILE A 123 4.65 13.60 3.28
C ILE A 123 3.64 14.31 4.19
N ASN A 124 2.75 13.54 4.81
CA ASN A 124 1.67 14.08 5.62
C ASN A 124 1.54 13.33 6.94
N THR A 125 1.14 14.01 8.01
CA THR A 125 0.76 13.37 9.26
C THR A 125 -0.71 12.96 9.19
N ARG A 126 -1.01 11.67 9.39
CA ARG A 126 -2.39 11.15 9.46
C ARG A 126 -2.59 10.34 10.74
N ILE A 127 -3.82 10.23 11.19
CA ILE A 127 -4.21 9.43 12.38
C ILE A 127 -4.71 8.08 11.90
N GLY A 128 -4.27 6.99 12.55
CA GLY A 128 -4.71 5.64 12.26
C GLY A 128 -3.77 4.93 11.29
N PHE A 129 -3.04 3.94 11.78
CA PHE A 129 -2.20 3.07 10.96
C PHE A 129 -2.41 1.59 11.29
N TYR A 130 -2.34 0.77 10.26
CA TYR A 130 -2.74 -0.63 10.29
C TYR A 130 -1.78 -1.48 9.46
N SER A 131 -1.64 -2.76 9.80
CA SER A 131 -0.75 -3.68 9.07
C SER A 131 -1.45 -5.03 8.90
N PRO A 132 -2.42 -5.14 7.96
CA PRO A 132 -3.00 -6.42 7.60
C PRO A 132 -1.97 -7.30 6.91
N LEU A 133 -2.05 -8.60 7.14
CA LEU A 133 -1.31 -9.63 6.40
C LEU A 133 -2.26 -10.44 5.53
N SER A 134 -1.79 -10.76 4.34
CA SER A 134 -2.43 -11.66 3.39
C SER A 134 -1.54 -12.86 3.08
N LEU A 135 -2.07 -13.90 2.43
CA LEU A 135 -1.31 -15.11 2.10
C LEU A 135 -0.26 -14.86 1.01
N THR A 136 -0.58 -14.04 0.00
CA THR A 136 0.37 -13.78 -1.10
C THR A 136 1.52 -12.85 -0.70
N GLY A 137 1.38 -12.14 0.42
CA GLY A 137 2.34 -11.12 0.83
C GLY A 137 2.13 -9.75 0.17
N TYR A 138 1.04 -9.59 -0.58
CA TYR A 138 0.65 -8.35 -1.25
C TYR A 138 -0.83 -8.02 -1.02
N LEU A 139 -1.18 -6.75 -1.21
CA LEU A 139 -2.55 -6.27 -1.26
C LEU A 139 -2.71 -5.26 -2.39
N LEU A 140 -3.87 -5.28 -3.04
CA LEU A 140 -4.27 -4.26 -3.99
C LEU A 140 -5.00 -3.12 -3.26
N VAL A 141 -4.26 -2.08 -2.88
CA VAL A 141 -4.77 -0.95 -2.09
C VAL A 141 -4.99 0.25 -3.00
N ASN A 142 -6.22 0.74 -3.10
CA ASN A 142 -6.63 1.80 -4.02
C ASN A 142 -6.19 1.55 -5.48
N ASN A 143 -6.23 0.27 -5.89
CA ASN A 143 -5.74 -0.26 -7.18
C ASN A 143 -4.20 -0.32 -7.35
N ILE A 144 -3.43 -0.05 -6.30
CA ILE A 144 -1.97 -0.09 -6.31
C ILE A 144 -1.49 -1.35 -5.57
N SER A 145 -0.61 -2.13 -6.20
CA SER A 145 0.04 -3.26 -5.53
C SER A 145 0.98 -2.76 -4.44
N THR A 146 0.84 -3.34 -3.25
CA THR A 146 1.60 -2.99 -2.05
C THR A 146 2.01 -4.26 -1.32
N SER A 147 3.21 -4.29 -0.72
CA SER A 147 3.58 -5.44 0.11
C SER A 147 2.91 -5.36 1.47
N VAL A 148 2.60 -6.50 2.07
CA VAL A 148 2.21 -6.54 3.50
C VAL A 148 3.39 -6.79 4.43
N PHE A 149 4.61 -6.93 3.89
CA PHE A 149 5.85 -7.17 4.64
C PHE A 149 6.76 -5.93 4.72
N PHE A 150 7.84 -6.05 5.49
CA PHE A 150 8.82 -4.99 5.79
C PHE A 150 10.12 -5.11 4.98
#